data_AF-A0A9Y2AWG2-F1
#
_entry.id   AF-A0A9Y2AWG2-F1
#
_cell.length_a   1.000
_cell.length_b   1.000
_cell.length_c   1.000
_cell.angle_alpha   90.00
_cell.angle_beta   90.00
_cell.angle_gamma   90.00
#
_symmetry.space_group_name_H-M   'P 1'
#
loop_
_entity.id
_entity.type
_entity.pdbx_description
1 polymer ?
#
loop_
_entity_poly.entity_id
_entity_poly.type
_entity_poly.pdbx_seq_one_letter_code
_entity_poly.pdbx_strand_id
1 'polypeptide(L)'
;MSNEADTIIDGLGGTTAVAKMMSAPISTVHSWRKNGIPPSRMAHLRLVVAAEGLAWPLDNPTGDRVSPGKTDDFAAPQSEAA
;
A
#
# COMPACT_ATOMS: atom_id res chain seq x y z
N MET A 1 -13.15 -8.82 16.48
CA MET A 1 -12.29 -9.67 15.63
C MET A 1 -11.63 -8.72 14.64
N SER A 2 -10.35 -8.41 14.83
CA SER A 2 -9.62 -7.53 13.92
C SER A 2 -9.38 -8.30 12.62
N ASN A 3 -10.08 -7.91 11.56
CA ASN A 3 -9.97 -8.58 10.27
C ASN A 3 -8.77 -7.98 9.53
N GLU A 4 -7.99 -8.80 8.82
CA GLU A 4 -6.85 -8.34 8.01
C GLU A 4 -7.27 -7.21 7.04
N ALA A 5 -8.51 -7.30 6.55
CA ALA A 5 -9.14 -6.28 5.73
C ALA A 5 -9.24 -4.90 6.42
N ASP A 6 -9.55 -4.85 7.72
CA ASP A 6 -9.63 -3.59 8.47
C ASP A 6 -8.26 -2.93 8.53
N THR A 7 -7.21 -3.68 8.88
CA THR A 7 -5.84 -3.18 8.96
C THR A 7 -5.36 -2.66 7.60
N ILE A 8 -5.63 -3.39 6.51
CA ILE A 8 -5.31 -2.92 5.16
C ILE A 8 -6.06 -1.64 4.85
N ILE A 9 -7.38 -1.61 5.05
CA ILE A 9 -8.20 -0.47 4.66
C ILE A 9 -7.83 0.78 5.48
N ASP A 10 -7.63 0.63 6.79
CA ASP A 10 -7.22 1.74 7.66
C ASP A 10 -5.80 2.22 7.37
N GLY A 11 -4.87 1.31 7.09
CA GLY A 11 -3.49 1.64 6.70
C GLY A 11 -3.38 2.34 5.33
N LEU A 12 -4.33 2.12 4.43
CA LEU A 12 -4.41 2.78 3.12
C LEU A 12 -5.17 4.12 3.15
N GLY A 13 -5.50 4.66 4.32
CA GLY A 13 -6.20 5.94 4.47
C GLY A 13 -7.72 5.82 4.57
N GLY A 14 -8.22 4.61 4.86
CA GLY A 14 -9.62 4.34 5.19
C GLY A 14 -10.49 3.95 4.00
N THR A 15 -11.74 3.60 4.31
CA THR A 15 -12.71 3.01 3.36
C THR A 15 -12.96 3.89 2.14
N THR A 16 -13.01 5.22 2.32
CA THR A 16 -13.27 6.17 1.22
C THR A 16 -12.08 6.33 0.29
N ALA A 17 -10.85 6.32 0.83
CA ALA A 17 -9.63 6.40 0.03
C ALA A 17 -9.48 5.14 -0.83
N VAL A 18 -9.63 3.97 -0.20
CA VAL A 18 -9.60 2.67 -0.89
C VAL A 18 -10.69 2.56 -1.96
N ALA A 19 -11.91 3.04 -1.69
CA ALA A 19 -12.99 3.04 -2.67
C ALA A 19 -12.65 3.88 -3.92
N LYS A 20 -12.04 5.06 -3.73
CA LYS A 20 -11.58 5.90 -4.83
C LYS A 20 -10.44 5.25 -5.62
N MET A 21 -9.44 4.71 -4.93
CA MET A 21 -8.29 4.02 -5.55
C MET A 21 -8.72 2.82 -6.40
N MET A 22 -9.65 2.00 -5.89
CA MET A 22 -10.14 0.82 -6.60
C MET A 22 -11.26 1.09 -7.59
N SER A 23 -11.72 2.35 -7.71
CA SER A 23 -12.93 2.71 -8.46
C SER A 23 -14.12 1.79 -8.12
N ALA A 24 -14.31 1.54 -6.83
CA ALA A 24 -15.31 0.62 -6.31
C ALA A 24 -16.29 1.34 -5.37
N PRO A 25 -17.54 0.88 -5.24
CA PRO A 25 -18.48 1.45 -4.29
C PRO A 25 -17.98 1.36 -2.84
N ILE A 26 -18.21 2.40 -2.04
CA ILE A 26 -17.87 2.43 -0.61
C ILE A 26 -18.53 1.25 0.13
N SER A 27 -19.77 0.89 -0.24
CA SER A 27 -20.47 -0.26 0.33
C SER A 27 -19.75 -1.59 0.08
N THR A 28 -19.10 -1.73 -1.08
CA THR A 28 -18.29 -2.91 -1.42
C THR A 28 -17.04 -2.98 -0.53
N VAL A 29 -16.33 -1.86 -0.36
CA VAL A 29 -15.14 -1.81 0.51
C VAL A 29 -15.52 -2.03 1.98
N HIS A 30 -16.65 -1.48 2.43
CA HIS A 30 -17.18 -1.73 3.76
C HIS A 30 -17.57 -3.20 3.97
N SER A 31 -18.10 -3.86 2.93
CA SER A 31 -18.38 -5.31 2.95
C SER A 31 -17.12 -6.16 3.11
N TRP A 32 -15.98 -5.73 2.58
CA TRP A 32 -14.70 -6.45 2.75
C TRP A 32 -14.21 -6.48 4.19
N ARG A 33 -14.54 -5.48 5.01
CA ARG A 33 -14.24 -5.52 6.46
C ARG A 33 -14.94 -6.69 7.15
N LYS A 34 -16.15 -7.03 6.70
CA LYS A 34 -16.95 -8.12 7.27
C LYS A 34 -16.63 -9.48 6.65
N ASN A 35 -16.51 -9.51 5.32
CA ASN A 35 -16.43 -10.76 4.53
C ASN A 35 -15.00 -11.13 4.11
N GLY A 36 -14.03 -10.23 4.32
CA GLY A 36 -12.68 -10.33 3.79
C GLY A 36 -12.53 -9.70 2.39
N ILE A 37 -11.29 -9.36 2.04
CA ILE A 37 -10.94 -8.84 0.71
C ILE A 37 -10.73 -10.04 -0.23
N PRO A 38 -11.46 -10.14 -1.37
CA PRO A 38 -11.24 -11.20 -2.34
C PRO A 38 -9.79 -11.20 -2.86
N PRO A 39 -9.16 -12.37 -3.11
CA PRO A 39 -7.77 -12.45 -3.57
C PRO A 39 -7.48 -11.63 -4.83
N SER A 40 -8.40 -11.65 -5.81
CA SER A 40 -8.25 -10.86 -7.04
C SER A 40 -8.25 -9.35 -6.78
N ARG A 41 -9.02 -8.87 -5.79
CA ARG A 41 -9.05 -7.46 -5.39
C ARG A 41 -7.81 -7.09 -4.59
N MET A 42 -7.30 -8.00 -3.76
CA MET A 42 -6.06 -7.83 -3.03
C MET A 42 -4.86 -7.67 -3.97
N ALA A 43 -4.76 -8.50 -5.01
CA ALA A 43 -3.72 -8.35 -6.04
C ALA A 43 -3.79 -6.99 -6.74
N HIS A 44 -5.00 -6.52 -7.08
CA HIS A 44 -5.18 -5.20 -7.67
C HIS A 44 -4.81 -4.06 -6.72
N LEU A 45 -5.17 -4.17 -5.44
CA LEU A 45 -4.78 -3.21 -4.40
C LEU A 45 -3.25 -3.09 -4.31
N ARG A 46 -2.52 -4.19 -4.31
CA ARG A 46 -1.05 -4.17 -4.29
C ARG A 46 -0.46 -3.42 -5.48
N LEU A 47 -1.04 -3.60 -6.67
CA LEU A 47 -0.59 -2.90 -7.88
C LEU A 47 -0.86 -1.39 -7.79
N VAL A 48 -2.05 -0.99 -7.33
CA VAL A 48 -2.40 0.44 -7.17
C VAL A 48 -1.55 1.10 -6.09
N VAL A 49 -1.36 0.43 -4.96
CA VAL A 49 -0.51 0.90 -3.85
C VAL A 49 0.94 1.08 -4.32
N ALA A 50 1.48 0.10 -5.05
CA ALA A 50 2.81 0.20 -5.64
C ALA A 50 2.91 1.33 -6.67
N ALA A 51 1.86 1.54 -7.49
CA ALA A 51 1.82 2.62 -8.46
C ALA A 51 1.73 4.02 -7.82
N GLU A 52 1.07 4.15 -6.67
CA GLU A 52 1.04 5.39 -5.88
C GLU A 52 2.31 5.58 -5.01
N GLY A 53 3.21 4.60 -4.99
CA GLY A 53 4.42 4.64 -4.15
C GLY A 53 4.13 4.53 -2.66
N LEU A 54 2.95 4.00 -2.29
CA LEU A 54 2.55 3.77 -0.91
C LEU A 54 3.12 2.44 -0.40
N ALA A 55 3.47 2.40 0.89
CA ALA A 55 3.89 1.17 1.54
C ALA A 55 2.68 0.27 1.83
N TRP A 56 2.83 -1.04 1.64
CA TRP A 56 1.77 -1.98 1.98
C TRP A 56 1.62 -2.10 3.50
N PRO A 57 0.42 -1.83 4.06
CA PRO A 57 0.25 -1.71 5.52
C PRO A 57 0.45 -3.01 6.31
N LEU A 58 0.49 -4.18 5.67
CA LEU A 58 0.83 -5.45 6.34
C LEU A 58 2.30 -5.83 6.20
N ASP A 59 3.05 -5.21 5.29
CA ASP A 59 4.47 -5.52 5.08
C ASP A 59 5.35 -4.85 6.13
N ASN A 60 4.81 -3.83 6.82
CA ASN A 60 5.44 -3.19 7.96
C ASN A 60 4.67 -3.51 9.26
N PRO A 61 4.83 -4.71 9.86
CA PRO A 61 4.11 -5.08 11.07
C PRO A 61 4.63 -4.38 12.35
N THR A 62 5.57 -3.44 12.24
CA THR A 62 6.17 -2.77 13.40
C THR A 62 6.09 -1.27 13.23
N GLY A 63 5.53 -0.60 14.23
CA GLY A 63 5.39 0.85 14.30
C GLY A 63 6.71 1.59 14.39
N ASP A 64 7.50 1.54 13.32
CA ASP A 64 8.72 2.32 13.20
C ASP A 64 8.47 3.50 12.25
N ARG A 65 8.39 4.66 12.87
CA ARG A 65 8.24 5.98 12.27
C ARG A 65 9.55 6.39 11.61
N VAL A 66 10.05 5.64 10.62
CA VAL A 66 11.25 6.05 9.87
C VAL A 66 10.86 6.58 8.50
N SER A 67 10.63 7.89 8.53
CA SER A 67 10.88 8.95 7.56
C SER A 67 11.11 8.62 6.07
N PRO A 68 10.53 9.42 5.16
CA PRO A 68 10.93 9.44 3.76
C PRO A 68 12.29 10.14 3.66
N GLY A 69 13.33 9.40 3.30
CA GLY A 69 14.64 10.00 3.12
C GLY A 69 15.66 8.98 2.66
N LYS A 70 15.66 8.68 1.35
CA LYS A 70 16.84 8.76 0.48
C LYS A 70 16.51 8.15 -0.88
N THR A 71 15.98 8.97 -1.77
CA THR A 71 16.20 8.78 -3.20
C THR A 71 17.61 9.25 -3.56
N ASP A 72 18.19 8.55 -4.53
CA ASP A 72 19.34 8.91 -5.36
C ASP A 72 20.75 8.68 -4.78
N ASP A 73 21.25 7.46 -5.00
CA ASP A 73 22.68 7.20 -5.23
C ASP A 73 22.84 6.65 -6.66
N PHE A 74 22.72 7.53 -7.65
CA PHE A 74 23.23 7.28 -9.01
C PHE A 74 24.75 7.50 -8.98
N ALA A 75 25.50 6.49 -8.54
CA ALA A 75 26.95 6.48 -8.66
C ALA A 75 27.35 6.17 -10.11
N ALA A 76 27.70 7.22 -10.87
CA ALA A 76 28.36 7.09 -12.16
C ALA A 76 29.80 6.58 -11.98
N PRO A 77 30.27 5.61 -12.78
CA PRO A 77 31.66 5.18 -12.74
C PRO A 77 32.53 6.19 -13.52
N GLN A 78 33.35 6.97 -12.82
CA GLN A 78 34.44 7.69 -13.48
C GLN A 78 35.59 6.72 -13.72
N SER A 79 35.86 6.49 -15.01
CA SER A 79 37.05 5.83 -15.51
C SER A 79 38.26 6.70 -15.21
N GLU A 80 39.24 6.16 -14.50
CA GLU A 80 40.57 6.76 -14.40
C GLU A 80 41.48 6.07 -15.41
N ALA A 81 41.93 6.84 -16.40
CA ALA A 81 42.98 6.47 -17.33
C ALA A 81 44.22 7.28 -16.96
N ALA A 82 45.30 6.62 -16.56
CA ALA A 82 46.68 7.08 -16.64
C ALA A 82 47.63 5.90 -16.40
#